data_AF-A0A9D4BJV7-F1
#
_entry.id   AF-A0A9D4BJV7-F1
#
_cell.length_a   1.000
_cell.length_b   1.000
_cell.length_c   1.000
_cell.angle_alpha   90.00
_cell.angle_beta   90.00
_cell.angle_gamma   90.00
#
_symmetry.space_group_name_H-M   'P 1'
#
loop_
_entity.id
_entity.type
_entity.pdbx_description
1 polymer ?
#
loop_
_entity_poly.entity_id
_entity_poly.type
_entity_poly.pdbx_seq_one_letter_code
_entity_poly.pdbx_strand_id
1 'polypeptide(L)' 'MMSLMAIDVIREFMFVNIYQMQESHSNGGPGAARKVRLLWGQLTEKDNAVGNGPRTVNQVKMKWNNMVLY' A
#
# COMPACT_ATOMS: atom_id res chain seq x y z
N MET A 1 -16.51 14.91 -4.66
CA MET A 1 -16.56 13.78 -5.62
C MET A 1 -15.13 13.43 -6.00
N MET A 2 -14.68 12.20 -5.75
CA MET A 2 -13.35 11.73 -6.13
C MET A 2 -13.40 11.28 -7.61
N SER A 3 -12.50 11.78 -8.46
CA SER A 3 -12.46 11.43 -9.89
C SER A 3 -12.05 9.97 -10.08
N LEU A 4 -12.69 9.25 -11.01
CA LEU A 4 -12.34 7.85 -11.34
C LEU A 4 -10.84 7.69 -11.63
N MET A 5 -10.22 8.66 -12.31
CA MET A 5 -8.76 8.63 -12.57
C MET A 5 -7.91 8.63 -11.31
N ALA A 6 -8.34 9.31 -10.24
CA ALA A 6 -7.58 9.36 -8.99
C ALA A 6 -7.60 7.99 -8.29
N ILE A 7 -8.69 7.23 -8.45
CA ILE A 7 -8.83 5.88 -7.91
C ILE A 7 -7.93 4.89 -8.67
N ASP A 8 -7.85 5.01 -10.00
CA ASP A 8 -7.03 4.13 -10.83
C ASP A 8 -5.53 4.32 -10.56
N VAL A 9 -5.06 5.56 -10.39
CA VAL A 9 -3.66 5.86 -10.01
C VAL A 9 -3.29 5.26 -8.66
N ILE A 10 -4.18 5.30 -7.66
CA ILE A 10 -3.94 4.65 -6.37
C ILE A 10 -3.87 3.14 -6.53
N ARG A 11 -4.76 2.56 -7.35
CA ARG A 11 -4.83 1.11 -7.54
C ARG A 11 -3.53 0.60 -8.18
N GLU A 12 -3.04 1.26 -9.22
CA GLU A 12 -1.74 0.93 -9.85
C GLU A 12 -0.57 1.13 -8.88
N PHE A 13 -0.52 2.25 -8.16
CA PHE A 13 0.52 2.51 -7.17
C PHE A 13 0.51 1.45 -6.06
N MET A 14 -0.68 1.05 -5.62
CA MET A 14 -0.85 -0.03 -4.66
C MET A 14 -0.30 -1.34 -5.19
N PHE A 15 -0.71 -1.77 -6.39
CA PHE A 15 -0.24 -3.02 -6.98
C PHE A 15 1.28 -3.11 -7.07
N VAL A 16 1.96 -2.05 -7.55
CA VAL A 16 3.44 -2.03 -7.64
C VAL A 16 4.09 -2.17 -6.27
N ASN A 17 3.62 -1.43 -5.27
CA ASN A 17 4.18 -1.51 -3.91
C ASN A 17 3.95 -2.88 -3.28
N ILE A 18 2.77 -3.49 -3.51
CA ILE A 18 2.41 -4.81 -2.99
C ILE A 18 3.30 -5.90 -3.58
N TYR A 19 3.53 -5.88 -4.89
CA TYR A 19 4.44 -6.81 -5.54
C TYR A 19 5.86 -6.71 -4.95
N GLN A 20 6.36 -5.49 -4.76
CA GLN A 20 7.68 -5.27 -4.14
C GLN A 20 7.73 -5.71 -2.67
N MET A 21 6.62 -5.60 -1.93
CA MET A 21 6.53 -6.10 -0.56
C MET A 21 6.55 -7.63 -0.52
N GLN A 22 5.79 -8.30 -1.39
CA GLN A 22 5.78 -9.77 -1.52
C GLN A 22 7.17 -10.29 -1.91
N GLU A 23 7.78 -9.70 -2.94
CA GLU A 23 9.13 -10.04 -3.37
C GLU A 23 10.15 -9.86 -2.23
N SER A 24 10.02 -8.77 -1.46
CA SER A 24 10.87 -8.56 -0.29
C SER A 24 10.62 -9.63 0.79
N HIS A 25 9.36 -9.96 1.09
CA HIS A 25 9.02 -11.05 2.02
C HIS A 25 9.61 -12.40 1.59
N SER A 26 9.51 -12.74 0.31
CA SER A 26 10.07 -13.98 -0.27
C SER A 26 11.60 -14.04 -0.19
N ASN A 27 12.27 -12.87 -0.16
CA ASN A 27 13.73 -12.77 -0.07
C ASN A 27 14.28 -12.79 1.39
N GLY A 28 13.41 -12.88 2.41
CA GLY A 28 13.75 -13.45 3.73
C GLY A 28 14.79 -12.76 4.63
N GLY A 29 15.19 -11.50 4.38
CA GLY A 29 16.25 -10.82 5.15
C GLY A 29 15.80 -9.63 6.03
N PRO A 30 16.62 -9.17 6.99
CA PRO A 30 16.34 -7.96 7.77
C PRO A 30 16.22 -6.69 6.92
N GLY A 31 16.94 -6.63 5.79
CA GLY A 31 16.78 -5.58 4.78
C GLY A 31 15.42 -5.59 4.09
N ALA A 32 14.83 -6.77 3.89
CA ALA A 32 13.50 -6.91 3.34
C ALA A 32 12.40 -6.41 4.29
N ALA A 33 12.49 -6.75 5.58
CA ALA A 33 11.55 -6.25 6.58
C ALA A 33 11.56 -4.70 6.66
N ARG A 34 12.75 -4.08 6.57
CA ARG A 34 12.90 -2.62 6.50
C ARG A 34 12.27 -2.05 5.23
N LYS A 35 12.53 -2.66 4.07
CA LYS A 35 11.94 -2.25 2.79
C LYS A 35 10.42 -2.32 2.82
N VAL A 36 9.84 -3.42 3.34
CA VAL A 36 8.39 -3.58 3.49
C VAL A 36 7.80 -2.49 4.39
N ARG A 37 8.45 -2.16 5.52
CA ARG A 37 7.98 -1.08 6.40
C ARG A 37 7.97 0.28 5.67
N LEU A 38 8.99 0.59 4.88
CA LEU A 38 9.07 1.83 4.10
C LEU A 38 7.97 1.91 3.05
N LEU A 39 7.74 0.81 2.30
CA LEU A 39 6.69 0.74 1.28
C LEU A 39 5.30 0.96 1.89
N TRP A 40 5.04 0.45 3.10
CA TRP A 40 3.76 0.67 3.81
C TRP A 40 3.57 2.14 4.20
N GLY A 41 4.64 2.84 4.56
CA GLY A 41 4.62 4.28 4.81
C GLY A 41 4.22 5.08 3.57
N GLN A 42 4.89 4.82 2.45
CA GLN A 42 4.61 5.47 1.16
C GLN A 42 3.16 5.24 0.70
N LEU A 43 2.67 4.01 0.85
CA LEU A 43 1.28 3.65 0.53
C LEU A 43 0.28 4.46 1.37
N THR A 44 0.59 4.64 2.66
CA THR A 44 -0.26 5.37 3.60
C THR A 44 -0.28 6.86 3.31
N GLU A 45 0.88 7.45 3.01
CA GLU A 45 0.99 8.85 2.58
C GLU A 45 0.18 9.11 1.31
N LYS A 46 0.28 8.21 0.31
CA LYS A 46 -0.49 8.31 -0.92
C LYS A 46 -1.98 8.14 -0.68
N ASP A 47 -2.41 7.12 0.05
CA ASP A 47 -3.84 6.91 0.37
C ASP A 47 -4.43 8.15 1.07
N ASN A 48 -3.70 8.73 2.01
CA ASN A 48 -4.11 9.96 2.71
C ASN A 48 -4.17 11.17 1.76
N ALA A 49 -3.21 11.30 0.84
CA ALA A 49 -3.17 12.41 -0.12
C ALA A 49 -4.36 12.44 -1.09
N VAL A 50 -4.99 11.30 -1.37
CA VAL A 50 -6.12 11.25 -2.33
C VAL A 50 -7.47 11.52 -1.65
N GLY A 51 -7.48 11.97 -0.39
CA GLY A 51 -8.70 12.44 0.28
C GLY A 51 -9.52 11.34 0.93
N ASN A 52 -8.90 10.18 1.19
CA ASN A 52 -9.50 9.06 1.91
C ASN A 52 -9.58 9.25 3.45
N GLY A 53 -9.27 10.46 3.93
CA GLY A 53 -9.10 10.80 5.35
C GLY A 53 -7.76 10.32 5.90
N PRO A 54 -7.30 10.84 7.06
CA PRO A 54 -6.06 10.38 7.67
C PRO A 54 -6.21 8.93 8.16
N ARG A 55 -5.56 8.00 7.45
CA ARG A 55 -5.46 6.59 7.83
C ARG A 55 -4.07 6.30 8.36
N THR A 56 -4.04 5.39 9.33
CA THR A 56 -2.83 4.77 9.86
C THR A 56 -2.38 3.63 8.94
N VAL A 57 -1.10 3.29 9.01
CA VAL A 57 -0.53 2.14 8.30
C VAL A 57 -1.32 0.85 8.55
N ASN A 58 -1.82 0.63 9.78
CA ASN A 58 -2.61 -0.55 10.11
C ASN A 58 -3.98 -0.57 9.42
N GLN A 59 -4.63 0.59 9.27
CA GLN A 59 -5.89 0.68 8.53
C GLN A 59 -5.69 0.42 7.03
N VAL A 60 -4.59 0.92 6.46
CA VAL A 60 -4.24 0.65 5.06
C VAL A 60 -3.89 -0.83 4.86
N LYS A 61 -3.19 -1.45 5.82
CA LYS A 61 -2.95 -2.90 5.84
C LYS A 61 -4.24 -3.72 5.89
N MET A 62 -5.19 -3.34 6.74
CA MET A 62 -6.48 -4.03 6.84
C MET A 62 -7.29 -3.91 5.54
N LYS A 63 -7.36 -2.71 4.96
CA LYS A 63 -7.97 -2.49 3.64
C LYS A 63 -7.32 -3.38 2.58
N TRP A 64 -6.00 -3.49 2.61
CA TRP A 64 -5.26 -4.35 1.67
C TRP A 64 -5.56 -5.84 1.85
N ASN A 65 -5.51 -6.35 3.08
CA ASN A 65 -5.85 -7.75 3.36
C ASN A 65 -7.24 -8.11 2.79
N ASN A 66 -8.20 -7.18 2.91
CA ASN A 66 -9.53 -7.37 2.36
C ASN A 66 -9.59 -7.30 0.82
N MET A 67 -8.66 -6.61 0.15
CA MET A 67 -8.61 -6.52 -1.32
C MET A 67 -7.87 -7.67 -2.00
N VAL A 68 -6.97 -8.37 -1.29
CA VAL A 68 -6.24 -9.52 -1.85
C VAL A 68 -6.99 -10.85 -1.68
N LEU A 69 -7.93 -10.91 -0.73
CA LEU A 69 -8.72 -12.10 -0.43
C LEU A 69 -10.02 -12.23 -1.24
N TYR A 70 -10.33 -11.27 -2.11
CA TYR A 70 -11.50 -11.25 -2.99
C TYR A 70 -11.08 -10.91 -4.42
#